data_AF-A0A7V9GWW8-F1
#
_entry.id   AF-A0A7V9GWW8-F1
#
_cell.length_a   1.000
_cell.length_b   1.000
_cell.length_c   1.000
_cell.angle_alpha   90.00
_cell.angle_beta   90.00
_cell.angle_gamma   90.00
#
_symmetry.space_group_name_H-M   'P 1'
#
loop_
_entity.id
_entity.type
_entity.pdbx_description
1 polymer ?
#
loop_
_entity_poly.entity_id
_entity_poly.type
_entity_poly.pdbx_seq_one_letter_code
_entity_poly.pdbx_strand_id
1 'polypeptide(L)'
;MVPESRMVSPGFGKYARADRVFAVEPRRGDDRSVGWRTRGWVEGIGDPVIASRTERTTLHDIGQQDLADVPLVDEVLGLAALLAAAAYAGRVELGDLGCRARRLLAE
;
A
#
# COMPACT_ATOMS: atom_id res chain seq x y z
N MET A 1 19.39 13.45 19.26
CA MET A 1 19.48 13.85 17.85
C MET A 1 18.14 13.50 17.22
N VAL A 2 17.26 14.47 16.98
CA VAL A 2 16.03 14.23 16.21
C VAL A 2 16.51 13.86 14.81
N PRO A 3 16.10 12.74 14.21
CA PRO A 3 16.50 12.43 12.84
C PRO A 3 16.16 13.64 11.97
N GLU A 4 17.12 14.12 11.19
CA GLU A 4 16.87 15.23 10.25
C GLU A 4 15.67 14.85 9.40
N SER A 5 14.55 15.55 9.60
CA SER A 5 13.33 15.22 8.88
C SER A 5 13.55 15.44 7.40
N ARG A 6 13.53 14.34 6.64
CA ARG A 6 13.75 14.35 5.20
C ARG A 6 12.57 14.96 4.45
N MET A 7 12.88 15.58 3.32
CA MET A 7 11.88 15.96 2.34
C MET A 7 11.43 14.72 1.56
N VAL A 8 10.12 14.60 1.36
CA VAL A 8 9.49 13.52 0.62
C VAL A 8 8.72 14.11 -0.55
N SER A 9 8.66 13.42 -1.68
CA SER A 9 7.86 13.87 -2.83
C SER A 9 6.57 13.06 -2.94
N PRO A 10 5.40 13.63 -2.61
CA PRO A 10 4.10 12.98 -2.83
C PRO A 10 3.77 12.81 -4.32
N GLY A 11 4.51 13.49 -5.21
CA GLY A 11 4.27 13.58 -6.64
C GLY A 11 3.97 15.00 -7.10
N PHE A 12 3.71 15.17 -8.40
CA PHE A 12 3.35 16.45 -9.03
C PHE A 12 4.33 17.61 -8.74
N GLY A 13 5.62 17.32 -8.56
CA GLY A 13 6.65 18.32 -8.25
C GLY A 13 6.55 18.93 -6.84
N LYS A 14 5.68 18.40 -5.98
CA LYS A 14 5.52 18.84 -4.59
C LYS A 14 6.48 18.11 -3.67
N TYR A 15 6.84 18.76 -2.58
CA TYR A 15 7.64 18.20 -1.51
C TYR A 15 7.05 18.58 -0.16
N ALA A 16 7.06 17.64 0.79
CA ALA A 16 6.63 17.85 2.16
C ALA A 16 7.71 17.34 3.12
N ARG A 17 7.78 17.90 4.33
CA ARG A 17 8.60 17.30 5.39
C ARG A 17 7.91 16.06 5.92
N ALA A 18 8.62 14.94 6.02
CA ALA A 18 8.06 13.66 6.47
C ALA A 18 7.39 13.77 7.85
N ASP A 19 8.05 14.45 8.80
CA ASP A 19 7.59 14.67 10.17
C ASP A 19 6.34 15.56 10.31
N ARG A 20 5.85 16.16 9.22
CA ARG A 20 4.65 17.01 9.22
C ARG A 20 3.46 16.40 8.49
N VAL A 21 3.60 15.20 7.97
CA VAL A 21 2.49 14.46 7.37
C VAL A 21 1.77 13.69 8.47
N PHE A 22 0.52 14.07 8.76
CA PHE A 22 -0.24 13.47 9.86
C PHE A 22 -1.24 12.42 9.41
N ALA A 23 -1.69 12.48 8.17
CA ALA A 23 -2.61 11.48 7.63
C ALA A 23 -2.38 11.28 6.13
N VAL A 24 -2.67 10.06 5.69
CA VAL A 24 -2.62 9.62 4.30
C VAL A 24 -3.96 8.94 4.01
N GLU A 25 -4.65 9.39 2.97
CA GLU A 25 -5.97 8.88 2.61
C GLU A 25 -5.94 8.34 1.17
N PRO A 26 -6.11 7.02 0.96
CA PRO A 26 -6.18 6.44 -0.37
C PRO A 26 -7.48 6.84 -1.06
N ARG A 27 -7.41 7.08 -2.37
CA ARG A 27 -8.61 7.32 -3.17
C ARG A 27 -9.52 6.09 -3.16
N ARG A 28 -10.78 6.26 -2.78
CA ARG A 28 -11.82 5.22 -2.80
C ARG A 28 -12.87 5.49 -3.89
N GLY A 29 -13.42 4.42 -4.49
CA GLY A 29 -14.55 4.48 -5.43
C GLY A 29 -14.17 4.71 -6.91
N ASP A 30 -15.20 4.81 -7.76
CA ASP A 30 -15.09 4.95 -9.23
C ASP A 30 -14.85 6.40 -9.68
N ASP A 31 -14.16 7.19 -8.86
CA ASP A 31 -13.77 8.56 -9.19
C ASP A 31 -12.62 8.54 -10.22
N ARG A 32 -13.02 8.35 -11.49
CA ARG A 32 -12.10 8.25 -12.63
C ARG A 32 -11.55 9.61 -13.09
N SER A 33 -11.96 10.70 -12.45
CA SER A 33 -11.87 12.03 -13.05
C SER A 33 -10.58 12.80 -12.78
N VAL A 34 -9.72 12.40 -11.83
CA VAL A 34 -8.50 13.15 -11.54
C VAL A 34 -7.34 12.19 -11.20
N GLY A 35 -6.20 12.38 -11.87
CA GLY A 35 -5.02 11.48 -11.86
C GLY A 35 -4.25 11.36 -10.55
N TRP A 36 -4.91 11.48 -9.41
CA TRP A 36 -4.33 11.30 -8.08
C TRP A 36 -4.66 9.93 -7.50
N ARG A 37 -3.78 9.46 -6.62
CA ARG A 37 -3.91 8.18 -5.93
C ARG A 37 -4.24 8.36 -4.46
N THR A 38 -3.74 9.42 -3.84
CA THR A 38 -3.79 9.60 -2.39
C THR A 38 -3.85 11.09 -2.01
N ARG A 39 -4.47 11.42 -0.88
CA ARG A 39 -4.43 12.74 -0.23
C ARG A 39 -3.53 12.68 0.99
N GLY A 40 -2.59 13.60 1.09
CA GLY A 40 -1.72 13.76 2.26
C GLY A 40 -2.10 15.00 3.06
N TRP A 41 -2.28 14.85 4.36
CA TRP A 41 -2.60 15.95 5.27
C TRP A 41 -1.33 16.43 5.96
N VAL A 42 -0.97 17.68 5.74
CA VAL A 42 0.29 18.27 6.20
C VAL A 42 0.02 19.41 7.18
N GLU A 43 0.81 19.47 8.25
CA GLU A 43 0.76 20.55 9.23
C GLU A 43 0.75 21.94 8.57
N GLY A 44 -0.24 22.77 8.95
CA GLY A 44 -0.34 24.15 8.48
C GLY A 44 -0.91 24.31 7.07
N ILE A 45 -1.31 23.24 6.40
CA ILE A 45 -2.01 23.30 5.10
C ILE A 45 -3.48 22.92 5.31
N GLY A 46 -4.40 23.83 5.00
CA GLY A 46 -5.84 23.63 5.18
C GLY A 46 -6.45 22.63 4.19
N ASP A 47 -5.90 22.54 2.99
CA ASP A 47 -6.32 21.60 1.94
C ASP A 47 -5.35 20.41 1.82
N PRO A 48 -5.84 19.21 1.47
CA PRO A 48 -4.98 18.05 1.32
C PRO A 48 -3.99 18.21 0.16
N VAL A 49 -2.75 17.79 0.40
CA VAL A 49 -1.72 17.68 -0.63
C VAL A 49 -2.03 16.46 -1.50
N ILE A 50 -2.44 16.73 -2.74
CA ILE A 50 -2.70 15.69 -3.73
C ILE A 50 -1.41 14.98 -4.12
N ALA A 51 -1.41 13.64 -4.01
CA ALA A 51 -0.30 12.77 -4.31
C ALA A 51 -0.61 11.86 -5.51
N SER A 52 0.39 11.67 -6.38
CA SER A 52 0.34 10.69 -7.46
C SER A 52 0.75 9.29 -7.01
N ARG A 53 1.38 9.19 -5.83
CA ARG A 53 1.83 7.94 -5.21
C ARG A 53 0.70 7.29 -4.43
N THR A 54 0.73 5.96 -4.34
CA THR A 54 -0.21 5.19 -3.51
C THR A 54 0.04 5.44 -2.03
N GLU A 55 -0.97 5.18 -1.19
CA GLU A 55 -0.85 5.23 0.27
C GLU A 55 0.37 4.44 0.76
N ARG A 56 0.55 3.20 0.30
CA ARG A 56 1.68 2.34 0.67
C ARG A 56 3.04 3.00 0.37
N THR A 57 3.22 3.53 -0.84
CA THR A 57 4.48 4.20 -1.21
C THR A 57 4.66 5.48 -0.41
N THR A 58 3.60 6.26 -0.19
CA THR A 58 3.66 7.47 0.63
C THR A 58 4.04 7.16 2.09
N LEU A 59 3.44 6.12 2.70
CA LEU A 59 3.77 5.66 4.06
C LEU A 59 5.24 5.25 4.17
N HIS A 60 5.75 4.48 3.21
CA HIS A 60 7.17 4.14 3.13
C HIS A 60 8.04 5.40 2.97
N ASP A 61 7.63 6.34 2.11
CA ASP A 61 8.34 7.60 1.87
C ASP A 61 8.35 8.51 3.10
N ILE A 62 7.44 8.38 4.07
CA ILE A 62 7.48 9.14 5.35
C ILE A 62 8.09 8.35 6.51
N GLY A 63 8.61 7.14 6.27
CA GLY A 63 9.24 6.29 7.28
C GLY A 63 8.25 5.48 8.13
N GLN A 64 7.03 5.30 7.65
CA GLN A 64 5.97 4.49 8.27
C GLN A 64 5.79 3.14 7.53
N GLN A 65 6.90 2.53 7.08
CA GLN A 65 6.87 1.28 6.32
C GLN A 65 6.17 0.12 7.07
N ASP A 66 6.29 0.07 8.40
CA ASP A 66 5.67 -1.01 9.18
C ASP A 66 4.14 -0.98 9.08
N LEU A 67 3.53 0.20 9.02
CA LEU A 67 2.07 0.36 8.84
C LEU A 67 1.61 -0.02 7.43
N ALA A 68 2.48 0.14 6.43
CA ALA A 68 2.18 -0.25 5.05
C ALA A 68 2.09 -1.78 4.88
N ASP A 69 2.73 -2.56 5.76
CA ASP A 69 2.84 -4.02 5.65
C ASP A 69 1.80 -4.78 6.47
N VAL A 70 1.29 -4.21 7.57
CA VAL A 70 0.37 -4.90 8.50
C VAL A 70 -0.90 -5.47 7.84
N PRO A 71 -1.69 -4.71 7.04
CA PRO A 71 -2.91 -5.25 6.45
C PRO A 71 -2.64 -6.39 5.46
N LEU A 72 -1.51 -6.33 4.75
CA LEU A 72 -1.13 -7.35 3.79
C LEU A 72 -0.73 -8.66 4.47
N VAL A 73 -0.05 -8.57 5.62
CA VAL A 73 0.38 -9.77 6.37
C VAL A 73 -0.82 -10.55 6.87
N ASP A 74 -1.83 -9.88 7.43
CA ASP A 74 -3.05 -10.55 7.93
C ASP A 74 -3.85 -11.18 6.79
N GLU A 75 -4.01 -10.49 5.65
CA GLU A 75 -4.68 -11.04 4.47
C GLU A 75 -3.94 -12.26 3.90
N VAL A 76 -2.60 -12.17 3.79
CA VAL A 76 -1.77 -13.29 3.32
C VAL A 76 -1.83 -14.47 4.29
N LEU A 77 -1.84 -14.21 5.61
CA LEU A 77 -1.98 -15.26 6.61
C LEU A 77 -3.35 -15.94 6.53
N GLY A 78 -4.42 -15.16 6.34
CA GLY A 78 -5.76 -15.68 6.11
C GLY A 78 -5.84 -16.56 4.85
N LEU A 79 -5.26 -16.12 3.74
CA LEU A 79 -5.17 -16.91 2.51
C LEU A 79 -4.34 -18.19 2.72
N ALA A 80 -3.20 -18.10 3.39
CA ALA A 80 -2.34 -19.26 3.67
C ALA A 80 -3.08 -20.30 4.53
N ALA A 81 -3.81 -19.86 5.56
CA ALA A 81 -4.62 -20.74 6.39
C ALA A 81 -5.73 -21.43 5.57
N LEU A 82 -6.41 -20.69 4.68
CA LEU A 82 -7.42 -21.24 3.78
C LEU A 82 -6.83 -22.32 2.86
N LEU A 83 -5.69 -22.04 2.23
CA LEU A 83 -5.01 -22.99 1.34
C LEU A 83 -4.53 -24.23 2.09
N ALA A 84 -3.98 -24.07 3.29
CA ALA A 84 -3.54 -25.18 4.13
C ALA A 84 -4.73 -26.09 4.50
N ALA A 85 -5.87 -25.51 4.88
CA ALA A 85 -7.09 -26.26 5.19
C ALA A 85 -7.64 -27.00 3.95
N ALA A 86 -7.64 -26.36 2.78
CA ALA A 86 -8.08 -26.97 1.54
C ALA A 86 -7.18 -28.15 1.11
N ALA A 87 -5.86 -28.00 1.26
CA ALA A 87 -4.89 -29.05 0.97
C ALA A 87 -5.02 -30.23 1.94
N TYR A 88 -5.14 -29.96 3.25
CA TYR A 88 -5.36 -30.99 4.26
C TYR A 88 -6.65 -31.79 4.01
N ALA A 89 -7.70 -31.11 3.53
CA ALA A 89 -8.97 -31.74 3.15
C ALA A 89 -8.94 -32.42 1.77
N GLY A 90 -7.79 -32.46 1.08
CA GLY A 90 -7.64 -33.07 -0.25
C GLY A 90 -8.40 -32.35 -1.37
N ARG A 91 -8.81 -31.09 -1.16
CA ARG A 91 -9.57 -30.31 -2.16
C ARG A 91 -8.66 -29.62 -3.18
N VAL A 92 -7.40 -29.43 -2.84
CA VAL A 92 -6.41 -28.74 -3.67
C VAL A 92 -5.05 -29.42 -3.52
N GLU A 93 -4.37 -29.64 -4.64
CA GLU A 93 -2.95 -30.02 -4.69
C GLU A 93 -2.08 -28.79 -4.95
N LEU A 94 -1.21 -28.44 -4.00
CA LEU A 94 -0.41 -27.20 -4.07
C LEU A 94 0.57 -27.20 -5.25
N GLY A 95 1.10 -28.36 -5.63
CA GLY A 95 1.98 -28.50 -6.79
C GLY A 95 1.29 -28.19 -8.12
N ASP A 96 0.07 -28.72 -8.34
CA ASP A 96 -0.73 -28.44 -9.53
C ASP A 96 -1.19 -26.97 -9.55
N LEU A 97 -1.69 -26.46 -8.42
CA LEU A 97 -2.10 -25.06 -8.29
C LEU A 97 -0.96 -24.10 -8.64
N GLY A 98 0.25 -24.34 -8.12
CA GLY A 98 1.42 -23.53 -8.41
C GLY A 98 1.83 -23.58 -9.89
N CYS A 99 1.68 -24.75 -10.54
CA CYS A 99 1.96 -24.89 -11.97
C CYS A 99 0.95 -24.09 -12.82
N ARG A 100 -0.34 -24.22 -12.54
CA ARG A 100 -1.41 -23.50 -13.25
C ARG A 100 -1.33 -21.99 -13.06
N ALA A 101 -1.08 -21.53 -11.84
CA ALA A 101 -0.96 -20.11 -11.53
C ALA A 101 0.20 -19.48 -12.31
N ARG A 102 1.38 -20.12 -12.35
CA ARG A 102 2.52 -19.62 -13.14
C ARG A 102 2.22 -19.54 -14.62
N ARG A 103 1.50 -20.51 -15.17
CA ARG A 103 1.08 -20.49 -16.57
C ARG A 103 0.17 -19.30 -16.87
N LEU A 104 -0.82 -19.04 -16.03
CA LEU A 104 -1.75 -17.91 -16.19
C LEU A 104 -1.06 -16.54 -16.03
N LEU A 105 -0.08 -16.42 -15.15
CA LEU A 105 0.64 -15.16 -14.91
C LEU A 105 1.69 -14.84 -15.98
N ALA A 106 2.02 -15.82 -16.84
CA ALA A 106 2.95 -15.64 -17.95
C ALA A 106 2.25 -15.23 -19.27
N GLU A 107 0.91 -15.16 -19.26
CA GLU A 107 0.05 -14.66 -20.35
C GLU A 107 -0.33 -13.19 -20.10
#